data_AF-A0A3P6PFT3-F1
#
_entry.id   AF-A0A3P6PFT3-F1
#
_cell.length_a   1.000
_cell.length_b   1.000
_cell.length_c   1.000
_cell.angle_alpha   90.00
_cell.angle_beta   90.00
_cell.angle_gamma   90.00
#
_symmetry.space_group_name_H-M   'P 1'
#
loop_
_entity.id
_entity.type
_entity.pdbx_description
1 polymer ?
#
loop_
_entity_poly.entity_id
_entity_poly.type
_entity_poly.pdbx_seq_one_letter_code
_entity_poly.pdbx_strand_id
1 'polypeptide(L)'
;MAAAINYNFDSPSFEPLVWSARFKRGVDDDSEESFRIPSDVEIQNDTIDHQYYIMEIYTNRSDMMKDYYIDVPSMLQKPGTVGNESHPLLSNSYRRAVAAKIQFDFPFYGHRLRNLTIATGGFCYTGDQSHSWLAATQYIAPLMANFDTHGENSTIMYADDGEKFVIEWSNLQLREQRSDGYFTLQVSLHKNGDIWFVYKEIPIPVENISDSHHPVKLGMSDAYLFHHSIHNPIAPMSQTRTLIYLILLSSSSIIRFFIVIMFFSIVFL
;
A
#
# COMPACT_ATOMS: atom_id res chain seq x y z
N MET A 1 -3.14 37.22 -19.47
CA MET A 1 -2.67 35.98 -20.11
C MET A 1 -1.93 35.18 -19.06
N ALA A 2 -2.49 34.09 -18.56
CA ALA A 2 -1.78 33.17 -17.68
C ALA A 2 -1.09 32.12 -18.55
N ALA A 3 0.23 32.05 -18.51
CA ALA A 3 0.98 31.01 -19.18
C ALA A 3 0.74 29.69 -18.43
N ALA A 4 0.14 28.71 -19.11
CA ALA A 4 0.10 27.34 -18.63
C ALA A 4 1.53 26.78 -18.68
N ILE A 5 2.10 26.50 -17.52
CA ILE A 5 3.38 25.80 -17.43
C ILE A 5 3.09 24.31 -17.55
N ASN A 6 3.53 23.70 -18.65
CA ASN A 6 3.58 22.25 -18.81
C ASN A 6 4.68 21.72 -17.89
N TYR A 7 4.29 21.04 -16.81
CA TYR A 7 5.19 20.15 -16.10
C TYR A 7 5.43 18.93 -16.99
N ASN A 8 6.69 18.68 -17.35
CA ASN A 8 7.06 17.43 -17.99
C ASN A 8 7.11 16.35 -16.90
N PHE A 9 5.93 15.89 -16.51
CA PHE A 9 5.74 14.72 -15.67
C PHE A 9 6.14 13.50 -16.49
N ASP A 10 7.36 13.02 -16.27
CA ASP A 10 7.70 11.67 -16.68
C ASP A 10 7.13 10.73 -15.62
N SER A 11 5.88 10.29 -15.83
CA SER A 11 5.39 9.07 -15.19
C SER A 11 6.47 8.01 -15.41
N PRO A 12 6.94 7.27 -14.39
CA PRO A 12 7.71 6.08 -14.63
C PRO A 12 6.92 5.24 -15.62
N SER A 13 7.48 5.05 -16.81
CA SER A 13 6.88 4.22 -17.85
C SER A 13 6.80 2.81 -17.26
N PHE A 14 5.59 2.35 -16.96
CA PHE A 14 5.36 0.97 -16.56
C PHE A 14 5.55 0.10 -17.82
N GLU A 15 6.80 -0.20 -18.16
CA GLU A 15 7.12 -1.16 -19.20
C GLU A 15 6.70 -2.54 -18.69
N PRO A 16 5.72 -3.21 -19.34
CA PRO A 16 5.40 -4.58 -19.01
C PRO A 16 6.55 -5.45 -19.53
N LEU A 17 7.55 -5.69 -18.69
CA LEU A 17 8.63 -6.61 -19.03
C LEU A 17 8.05 -8.01 -19.22
N VAL A 18 8.00 -8.40 -20.49
CA VAL A 18 7.76 -9.76 -20.96
C VAL A 18 8.69 -10.72 -20.21
N TRP A 19 8.08 -11.77 -19.64
CA TRP A 19 8.63 -12.76 -18.70
C TRP A 19 9.74 -13.67 -19.30
N SER A 20 10.75 -13.14 -19.98
CA SER A 20 11.73 -14.00 -20.66
C SER A 20 13.11 -13.38 -20.83
N ALA A 21 13.77 -12.96 -19.74
CA ALA A 21 15.23 -12.95 -19.68
C ALA A 21 15.74 -12.77 -18.25
N ARG A 22 16.37 -13.83 -17.74
CA ARG A 22 17.23 -13.90 -16.54
C ARG A 22 17.78 -12.55 -16.03
N PHE A 23 17.30 -12.15 -14.86
CA PHE A 23 18.19 -12.11 -13.70
C PHE A 23 17.65 -13.13 -12.69
N LYS A 24 18.41 -14.19 -12.45
CA LYS A 24 18.30 -14.94 -11.19
C LYS A 24 18.73 -13.96 -10.08
N ARG A 25 17.82 -13.09 -9.63
CA ARG A 25 17.96 -12.52 -8.28
C ARG A 25 17.71 -13.68 -7.32
N GLY A 26 18.62 -13.82 -6.36
CA GLY A 26 18.57 -14.87 -5.34
C GLY A 26 17.20 -14.90 -4.67
N VAL A 27 16.80 -16.10 -4.28
CA VAL A 27 15.45 -16.48 -3.84
C VAL A 27 15.01 -15.80 -2.53
N ASP A 28 15.87 -15.01 -1.87
CA ASP A 28 15.66 -14.47 -0.50
C ASP A 28 16.16 -13.02 -0.29
N ASP A 29 16.29 -12.19 -1.34
CA ASP A 29 17.07 -10.93 -1.24
C ASP A 29 16.25 -9.64 -1.00
N ASP A 30 15.24 -9.71 -0.14
CA ASP A 30 14.73 -8.51 0.54
C ASP A 30 15.51 -8.38 1.86
N SER A 31 16.82 -8.07 1.76
CA SER A 31 17.66 -7.77 2.92
C SER A 31 17.19 -6.46 3.59
N GLU A 32 17.40 -6.30 4.90
CA GLU A 32 17.05 -5.05 5.63
C GLU A 32 17.66 -3.79 5.00
N GLU A 33 18.74 -3.94 4.23
CA GLU A 33 19.37 -2.85 3.50
C GLU A 33 18.54 -2.35 2.31
N SER A 34 17.66 -3.17 1.73
CA SER A 34 16.88 -2.78 0.54
C SER A 34 15.86 -1.67 0.81
N PHE A 35 15.47 -1.48 2.07
CA PHE A 35 14.57 -0.41 2.53
C PHE A 35 15.32 0.80 3.11
N ARG A 36 16.65 0.75 3.20
CA ARG A 36 17.43 1.90 3.68
C ARG A 36 17.54 2.93 2.59
N ILE A 37 17.11 4.14 2.90
CA ILE A 37 17.28 5.28 2.00
C ILE A 37 18.78 5.59 1.92
N PRO A 38 19.36 5.70 0.70
CA PRO A 38 20.78 6.00 0.52
C PRO A 38 21.19 7.28 1.26
N SER A 39 22.41 7.34 1.78
CA SER A 39 22.86 8.48 2.60
C SER A 39 23.02 9.79 1.83
N ASP A 40 23.11 9.72 0.51
CA ASP A 40 23.19 10.84 -0.45
C ASP A 40 21.82 11.37 -0.87
N VAL A 41 20.72 10.76 -0.39
CA VAL A 41 19.35 11.23 -0.61
C VAL A 41 18.91 12.15 0.53
N GLU A 42 18.57 13.40 0.20
CA GLU A 42 17.94 14.31 1.17
C GLU A 42 16.41 14.13 1.12
N ILE A 43 15.83 13.79 2.27
CA ILE A 43 14.38 13.66 2.44
C ILE A 43 13.85 14.95 3.04
N GLN A 44 13.06 15.69 2.27
CA GLN A 44 12.24 16.74 2.85
C GLN A 44 10.89 16.14 3.27
N ASN A 45 10.71 16.05 4.59
CA ASN A 45 9.42 15.73 5.17
C ASN A 45 8.52 16.96 5.04
N ASP A 46 7.51 16.86 4.18
CA ASP A 46 6.46 17.85 4.20
C ASP A 46 5.45 17.48 5.31
N THR A 47 5.10 18.47 6.12
CA THR A 47 4.08 18.33 7.18
C THR A 47 2.73 18.84 6.72
N ILE A 48 2.55 19.12 5.42
CA ILE A 48 1.24 19.36 4.80
C ILE A 48 0.44 18.06 4.83
N ASP A 49 -0.03 17.74 6.03
CA ASP A 49 -1.05 16.75 6.27
C ASP A 49 -2.41 17.37 5.90
N HIS A 50 -3.30 16.54 5.37
CA HIS A 50 -4.73 16.83 5.16
C HIS A 50 -5.18 17.66 3.93
N GLN A 51 -4.33 18.02 2.96
CA GLN A 51 -4.86 18.68 1.75
C GLN A 51 -5.55 17.72 0.75
N TYR A 52 -5.26 16.42 0.85
CA TYR A 52 -5.69 15.42 -0.14
C TYR A 52 -6.73 14.41 0.36
N TYR A 53 -6.87 14.22 1.68
CA TYR A 53 -7.71 13.17 2.26
C TYR A 53 -8.51 13.67 3.46
N ILE A 54 -9.76 13.22 3.58
CA ILE A 54 -10.54 13.28 4.82
C ILE A 54 -10.48 11.89 5.46
N MET A 55 -10.14 11.84 6.74
CA MET A 55 -10.03 10.59 7.48
C MET A 55 -11.23 10.40 8.42
N GLU A 56 -11.83 9.23 8.38
CA GLU A 56 -12.88 8.80 9.30
C GLU A 56 -12.45 7.49 9.98
N ILE A 57 -12.56 7.46 11.30
CA ILE A 57 -12.11 6.33 12.12
C ILE A 57 -13.31 5.80 12.91
N TYR A 58 -13.57 4.51 12.74
CA TYR A 58 -14.61 3.74 13.42
C TYR A 58 -13.96 2.60 14.21
N THR A 59 -13.90 2.73 15.54
CA THR A 59 -13.38 1.70 16.45
C THR A 59 -14.52 0.98 17.17
N ASN A 60 -14.34 -0.33 17.44
CA ASN A 60 -15.34 -1.13 18.14
C ASN A 60 -16.74 -1.12 17.46
N ARG A 61 -16.77 -1.17 16.13
CA ARG A 61 -17.99 -1.08 15.31
C ARG A 61 -18.23 -2.34 14.48
N SER A 62 -18.35 -3.48 15.15
CA SER A 62 -18.69 -4.77 14.51
C SER A 62 -20.00 -4.73 13.73
N ASP A 63 -20.92 -3.84 14.09
CA ASP A 63 -22.17 -3.59 13.38
C ASP A 63 -21.96 -3.04 11.95
N MET A 64 -20.86 -2.32 11.73
CA MET A 64 -20.50 -1.76 10.42
C MET A 64 -19.70 -2.73 9.56
N MET A 65 -19.14 -3.83 10.10
CA MET A 65 -18.30 -4.76 9.30
C MET A 65 -19.00 -5.23 8.03
N LYS A 66 -20.31 -5.52 8.10
CA LYS A 66 -21.09 -5.98 6.93
C LYS A 66 -21.12 -4.98 5.76
N ASP A 67 -20.91 -3.69 6.05
CA ASP A 67 -21.02 -2.61 5.06
C ASP A 67 -19.66 -2.31 4.40
N TYR A 68 -18.54 -2.64 5.06
CA TYR A 68 -17.18 -2.31 4.61
C TYR A 68 -16.28 -3.53 4.33
N TYR A 69 -16.47 -4.64 5.05
CA TYR A 69 -15.72 -5.87 4.84
C TYR A 69 -16.31 -6.64 3.65
N ILE A 70 -15.47 -6.90 2.65
CA ILE A 70 -15.88 -7.55 1.40
C ILE A 70 -15.42 -9.00 1.43
N ASP A 71 -16.36 -9.92 1.23
CA ASP A 71 -16.06 -11.33 0.97
C ASP A 71 -15.45 -11.47 -0.45
N VAL A 72 -14.12 -11.59 -0.49
CA VAL A 72 -13.34 -11.69 -1.74
C VAL A 72 -13.70 -12.94 -2.55
N PRO A 73 -13.79 -14.17 -1.96
CA PRO A 73 -14.30 -15.33 -2.68
C PRO A 73 -15.67 -15.12 -3.34
N SER A 74 -16.62 -14.51 -2.63
CA SER A 74 -17.94 -14.20 -3.19
C SER A 74 -17.87 -13.11 -4.29
N MET A 75 -16.95 -12.15 -4.16
CA MET A 75 -16.70 -11.13 -5.20
C MET A 75 -16.15 -11.77 -6.48
N LEU A 76 -15.17 -12.68 -6.37
CA LEU A 76 -14.55 -13.38 -7.51
C LEU A 76 -15.55 -14.18 -8.35
N GLN A 77 -16.64 -14.66 -7.76
CA GLN A 77 -17.69 -15.38 -8.48
C GLN A 77 -18.56 -14.49 -9.37
N LYS A 78 -18.50 -13.15 -9.20
CA LYS A 78 -19.33 -12.23 -9.98
C LYS A 78 -18.78 -12.05 -11.40
N PRO A 79 -19.64 -12.06 -12.45
CA PRO A 79 -19.21 -11.85 -13.82
C PRO A 79 -18.46 -10.52 -14.00
N GLY A 80 -17.33 -10.57 -14.72
CA GLY A 80 -16.50 -9.39 -14.98
C GLY A 80 -15.44 -9.10 -13.91
N THR A 81 -15.48 -9.80 -12.77
CA THR A 81 -14.47 -9.69 -11.72
C THR A 81 -13.18 -10.40 -12.15
N VAL A 82 -12.04 -9.74 -11.93
CA VAL A 82 -10.70 -10.33 -12.09
C VAL A 82 -10.00 -10.39 -10.76
N GLY A 83 -9.10 -11.35 -10.54
CA GLY A 83 -8.40 -11.46 -9.28
C GLY A 83 -7.77 -12.83 -9.07
N ASN A 84 -7.40 -13.12 -7.83
CA ASN A 84 -6.80 -14.38 -7.45
C ASN A 84 -7.13 -14.74 -5.99
N GLU A 85 -7.57 -15.97 -5.75
CA GLU A 85 -7.86 -16.53 -4.42
C GLU A 85 -6.64 -17.24 -3.78
N SER A 86 -5.64 -17.62 -4.58
CA SER A 86 -4.45 -18.32 -4.11
C SER A 86 -3.32 -18.17 -5.13
N HIS A 87 -2.54 -17.09 -4.98
CA HIS A 87 -1.40 -16.87 -5.86
C HIS A 87 -0.17 -17.66 -5.35
N PRO A 88 0.48 -18.52 -6.16
CA PRO A 88 1.58 -19.38 -5.70
C PRO A 88 2.77 -18.66 -5.07
N LEU A 89 3.05 -17.42 -5.53
CA LEU A 89 4.12 -16.59 -4.96
C LEU A 89 3.73 -15.91 -3.64
N LEU A 90 2.45 -15.84 -3.29
CA LEU A 90 1.98 -15.23 -2.05
C LEU A 90 1.61 -16.30 -1.00
N SER A 91 1.24 -17.51 -1.42
CA SER A 91 0.93 -18.62 -0.54
C SER A 91 2.20 -19.31 -0.01
N ASN A 92 2.21 -19.70 1.28
CA ASN A 92 3.33 -20.38 1.93
C ASN A 92 4.69 -19.70 1.65
N SER A 93 4.73 -18.39 1.88
CA SER A 93 5.83 -17.54 1.46
C SER A 93 6.16 -16.46 2.48
N TYR A 94 7.31 -15.83 2.29
CA TYR A 94 7.84 -14.78 3.14
C TYR A 94 8.61 -13.80 2.26
N ARG A 95 8.41 -12.49 2.48
CA ARG A 95 9.04 -11.42 1.68
C ARG A 95 8.89 -11.67 0.18
N ARG A 96 7.64 -11.92 -0.20
CA ARG A 96 7.21 -12.01 -1.60
C ARG A 96 6.24 -10.89 -1.92
N ALA A 97 6.24 -10.53 -3.19
CA ALA A 97 5.30 -9.57 -3.74
C ALA A 97 4.91 -9.95 -5.18
N VAL A 98 3.71 -9.55 -5.59
CA VAL A 98 3.15 -9.83 -6.91
C VAL A 98 2.53 -8.58 -7.50
N ALA A 99 2.83 -8.29 -8.77
CA ALA A 99 2.22 -7.17 -9.47
C ALA A 99 0.74 -7.44 -9.75
N ALA A 100 -0.10 -6.46 -9.49
CA ALA A 100 -1.52 -6.46 -9.82
C ALA A 100 -1.88 -5.20 -10.60
N LYS A 101 -2.82 -5.37 -11.54
CA LYS A 101 -3.31 -4.29 -12.40
C LYS A 101 -4.77 -3.98 -12.03
N ILE A 102 -5.03 -2.72 -11.71
CA ILE A 102 -6.35 -2.18 -11.41
C ILE A 102 -7.07 -1.88 -12.74
N GLN A 103 -8.36 -2.21 -12.82
CA GLN A 103 -9.18 -2.04 -14.02
C GLN A 103 -9.59 -0.57 -14.28
N PHE A 104 -9.41 0.32 -13.30
CA PHE A 104 -9.76 1.74 -13.36
C PHE A 104 -8.58 2.64 -12.96
N ASP A 105 -8.71 3.94 -13.26
CA ASP A 105 -7.72 4.98 -12.93
C ASP A 105 -7.90 5.46 -11.48
N PHE A 106 -7.28 4.75 -10.54
CA PHE A 106 -7.36 5.08 -9.13
C PHE A 106 -6.63 6.39 -8.81
N PRO A 107 -7.29 7.44 -8.28
CA PRO A 107 -6.61 8.67 -7.87
C PRO A 107 -5.79 8.45 -6.60
N PHE A 108 -4.49 8.69 -6.66
CA PHE A 108 -3.59 8.57 -5.51
C PHE A 108 -2.57 9.71 -5.54
N TYR A 109 -2.51 10.53 -4.49
CA TYR A 109 -1.59 11.69 -4.34
C TYR A 109 -1.44 12.59 -5.58
N GLY A 110 -2.49 12.69 -6.38
CA GLY A 110 -2.50 13.56 -7.54
C GLY A 110 -2.10 12.94 -8.88
N HIS A 111 -1.83 11.64 -8.91
CA HIS A 111 -1.65 10.88 -10.14
C HIS A 111 -2.70 9.76 -10.23
N ARG A 112 -2.73 9.06 -11.38
CA ARG A 112 -3.63 7.93 -11.62
C ARG A 112 -2.84 6.63 -11.56
N LEU A 113 -3.11 5.84 -10.53
CA LEU A 113 -2.50 4.54 -10.31
C LEU A 113 -3.31 3.47 -11.06
N ARG A 114 -2.61 2.64 -11.86
CA ARG A 114 -3.18 1.44 -12.50
C ARG A 114 -2.47 0.15 -12.13
N ASN A 115 -1.26 0.24 -11.60
CA ASN A 115 -0.48 -0.92 -11.22
C ASN A 115 -0.02 -0.72 -9.79
N LEU A 116 -0.06 -1.81 -9.02
CA LEU A 116 0.53 -1.86 -7.69
C LEU A 116 1.18 -3.23 -7.50
N THR A 117 1.98 -3.37 -6.47
CA THR A 117 2.56 -4.67 -6.11
C THR A 117 2.10 -5.07 -4.73
N ILE A 118 1.37 -6.18 -4.63
CA ILE A 118 0.84 -6.73 -3.37
C ILE A 118 1.94 -7.49 -2.66
N ALA A 119 2.27 -7.11 -1.43
CA ALA A 119 3.31 -7.76 -0.63
C ALA A 119 2.70 -8.64 0.47
N THR A 120 3.44 -9.69 0.82
CA THR A 120 3.11 -10.59 1.95
C THR A 120 3.03 -9.90 3.30
N GLY A 121 3.75 -8.79 3.47
CA GLY A 121 3.82 -8.02 4.72
C GLY A 121 2.61 -7.13 5.04
N GLY A 122 1.45 -7.32 4.40
CA GLY A 122 0.23 -6.56 4.70
C GLY A 122 0.13 -5.17 4.06
N PHE A 123 0.81 -4.96 2.94
CA PHE A 123 0.84 -3.68 2.24
C PHE A 123 1.03 -3.82 0.72
N CYS A 124 0.88 -2.70 0.01
CA CYS A 124 1.14 -2.60 -1.42
C CYS A 124 2.16 -1.52 -1.72
N TYR A 125 3.04 -1.79 -2.69
CA TYR A 125 3.89 -0.78 -3.32
C TYR A 125 3.12 -0.08 -4.43
N THR A 126 3.18 1.25 -4.45
CA THR A 126 2.55 2.09 -5.49
C THR A 126 3.56 2.68 -6.47
N GLY A 127 4.85 2.73 -6.09
CA GLY A 127 5.93 3.18 -6.94
C GLY A 127 6.41 2.14 -7.95
N ASP A 128 7.22 2.58 -8.91
CA ASP A 128 7.97 1.69 -9.80
C ASP A 128 9.02 0.91 -8.98
N GLN A 129 9.15 -0.40 -9.24
CA GLN A 129 10.09 -1.30 -8.55
C GLN A 129 11.55 -1.08 -8.97
N SER A 130 11.87 -0.01 -9.71
CA SER A 130 13.23 0.26 -10.14
C SER A 130 14.20 0.49 -8.97
N HIS A 131 13.71 0.95 -7.81
CA HIS A 131 14.53 1.16 -6.62
C HIS A 131 13.80 0.72 -5.34
N SER A 132 14.28 -0.35 -4.68
CA SER A 132 13.67 -0.91 -3.47
C SER A 132 13.50 0.08 -2.32
N TRP A 133 14.39 1.08 -2.22
CA TRP A 133 14.31 2.10 -1.17
C TRP A 133 13.18 3.12 -1.43
N LEU A 134 12.82 3.41 -2.69
CA LEU A 134 11.64 4.22 -3.02
C LEU A 134 10.36 3.49 -2.58
N ALA A 135 10.36 2.17 -2.70
CA ALA A 135 9.29 1.30 -2.22
C ALA A 135 9.08 1.41 -0.69
N ALA A 136 10.11 1.78 0.09
CA ALA A 136 9.98 2.10 1.51
C ALA A 136 9.18 3.39 1.78
N THR A 137 9.13 4.29 0.79
CA THR A 137 8.49 5.62 0.84
C THR A 137 7.16 5.69 0.08
N GLN A 138 6.83 4.71 -0.77
CA GLN A 138 5.62 4.70 -1.59
C GLN A 138 4.78 3.45 -1.34
N TYR A 139 3.74 3.58 -0.51
CA TYR A 139 2.94 2.43 -0.10
C TYR A 139 1.48 2.78 0.25
N ILE A 140 0.63 1.75 0.16
CA ILE A 140 -0.68 1.69 0.80
C ILE A 140 -0.65 0.51 1.77
N ALA A 141 -0.74 0.78 3.07
CA ALA A 141 -0.53 -0.21 4.13
C ALA A 141 -1.68 -0.16 5.15
N PRO A 142 -2.71 -1.02 5.02
CA PRO A 142 -3.63 -1.23 6.12
C PRO A 142 -2.88 -1.68 7.38
N LEU A 143 -1.89 -2.57 7.26
CA LEU A 143 -0.90 -2.84 8.31
C LEU A 143 0.34 -3.51 7.71
N MET A 144 1.41 -2.75 7.57
CA MET A 144 2.73 -3.26 7.22
C MET A 144 3.40 -3.83 8.47
N ALA A 145 3.76 -5.11 8.47
CA ALA A 145 4.51 -5.75 9.55
C ALA A 145 5.27 -6.99 9.05
N ASN A 146 6.02 -7.66 9.94
CA ASN A 146 6.79 -8.87 9.64
C ASN A 146 5.90 -10.12 9.48
N PHE A 147 4.87 -10.04 8.64
CA PHE A 147 3.98 -11.15 8.36
C PHE A 147 4.63 -12.19 7.44
N ASP A 148 4.24 -13.44 7.61
CA ASP A 148 4.44 -14.49 6.62
C ASP A 148 3.14 -15.29 6.41
N THR A 149 3.09 -16.05 5.31
CA THR A 149 1.93 -16.87 4.93
C THR A 149 2.19 -18.37 5.09
N HIS A 150 3.15 -18.76 5.95
CA HIS A 150 3.44 -20.17 6.24
C HIS A 150 2.45 -20.77 7.25
N GLY A 151 1.65 -19.93 7.91
CA GLY A 151 0.58 -20.38 8.80
C GLY A 151 -0.46 -21.23 8.06
N GLU A 152 -1.10 -22.13 8.80
CA GLU A 152 -2.20 -22.93 8.26
C GLU A 152 -3.33 -22.01 7.79
N ASN A 153 -3.88 -22.24 6.60
CA ASN A 153 -4.95 -21.42 6.01
C ASN A 153 -4.61 -19.93 5.84
N SER A 154 -3.35 -19.51 5.92
CA SER A 154 -2.95 -18.15 5.56
C SER A 154 -3.12 -17.92 4.07
N THR A 155 -3.87 -16.89 3.68
CA THR A 155 -4.12 -16.55 2.28
C THR A 155 -3.96 -15.05 2.03
N ILE A 156 -3.58 -14.72 0.80
CA ILE A 156 -3.64 -13.35 0.29
C ILE A 156 -4.46 -13.40 -0.99
N MET A 157 -5.64 -12.80 -0.93
CA MET A 157 -6.61 -12.81 -2.00
C MET A 157 -6.82 -11.39 -2.50
N TYR A 158 -7.11 -11.24 -3.80
CA TYR A 158 -7.51 -9.95 -4.33
C TYR A 158 -8.54 -10.10 -5.44
N ALA A 159 -9.40 -9.09 -5.58
CA ALA A 159 -10.44 -9.03 -6.61
C ALA A 159 -10.70 -7.59 -7.06
N ASP A 160 -11.04 -7.43 -8.32
CA ASP A 160 -11.40 -6.17 -8.97
C ASP A 160 -12.66 -6.38 -9.80
N ASP A 161 -13.71 -5.59 -9.54
CA ASP A 161 -14.95 -5.63 -10.33
C ASP A 161 -15.14 -4.41 -11.24
N GLY A 162 -14.09 -3.60 -11.42
CA GLY A 162 -14.08 -2.40 -12.23
C GLY A 162 -14.61 -1.15 -11.49
N GLU A 163 -15.19 -1.31 -10.31
CA GLU A 163 -15.64 -0.22 -9.44
C GLU A 163 -14.83 -0.14 -8.14
N LYS A 164 -14.31 -1.27 -7.65
CA LYS A 164 -13.34 -1.31 -6.55
C LYS A 164 -12.38 -2.48 -6.69
N PHE A 165 -11.17 -2.27 -6.19
CA PHE A 165 -10.10 -3.24 -6.09
C PHE A 165 -9.86 -3.58 -4.62
N VAL A 166 -9.97 -4.84 -4.25
CA VAL A 166 -9.95 -5.31 -2.86
C VAL A 166 -8.82 -6.30 -2.68
N ILE A 167 -8.07 -6.18 -1.59
CA ILE A 167 -7.05 -7.16 -1.18
C ILE A 167 -7.33 -7.55 0.26
N GLU A 168 -7.39 -8.85 0.52
CA GLU A 168 -7.45 -9.42 1.86
C GLU A 168 -6.17 -10.18 2.17
N TRP A 169 -5.57 -9.85 3.31
CA TRP A 169 -4.57 -10.67 3.98
C TRP A 169 -5.26 -11.39 5.13
N SER A 170 -5.40 -12.72 4.99
CA SER A 170 -6.23 -13.54 5.87
C SER A 170 -5.37 -14.52 6.64
N ASN A 171 -5.66 -14.64 7.95
CA ASN A 171 -5.02 -15.58 8.86
C ASN A 171 -3.48 -15.50 8.85
N LEU A 172 -2.91 -14.30 8.75
CA LEU A 172 -1.45 -14.10 8.77
C LEU A 172 -0.88 -14.21 10.18
N GLN A 173 0.39 -14.59 10.30
CA GLN A 173 1.12 -14.56 11.56
C GLN A 173 2.36 -13.68 11.46
N LEU A 174 2.69 -13.03 12.56
CA LEU A 174 3.98 -12.36 12.72
C LEU A 174 5.07 -13.41 12.91
N ARG A 175 6.14 -13.33 12.11
CA ARG A 175 7.19 -14.36 12.07
C ARG A 175 7.84 -14.65 13.42
N GLU A 176 8.14 -13.59 14.19
CA GLU A 176 8.78 -13.67 15.51
C GLU A 176 7.76 -13.74 16.67
N GLN A 177 6.48 -13.57 16.36
CA GLN A 177 5.38 -13.43 17.33
C GLN A 177 4.22 -14.36 16.96
N ARG A 178 4.52 -15.59 16.53
CA ARG A 178 3.48 -16.55 16.07
C ARG A 178 2.44 -16.88 17.16
N SER A 179 2.83 -16.82 18.43
CA SER A 179 1.93 -17.06 19.58
C SER A 179 0.92 -15.95 19.81
N ASP A 180 1.12 -14.77 19.22
CA ASP A 180 0.30 -13.58 19.50
C ASP A 180 -1.00 -13.57 18.69
N GLY A 181 -1.23 -14.61 17.87
CA GLY A 181 -2.48 -14.86 17.16
C GLY A 181 -2.38 -14.63 15.66
N TYR A 182 -3.55 -14.59 15.03
CA TYR A 182 -3.71 -14.45 13.59
C TYR A 182 -4.33 -13.11 13.22
N PHE A 183 -3.87 -12.56 12.10
CA PHE A 183 -4.26 -11.25 11.61
C PHE A 183 -5.08 -11.41 10.33
N THR A 184 -6.24 -10.76 10.30
CA THR A 184 -7.10 -10.69 9.11
C THR A 184 -7.49 -9.23 8.86
N LEU A 185 -7.03 -8.70 7.72
CA LEU A 185 -7.20 -7.30 7.36
C LEU A 185 -7.36 -7.13 5.85
N GLN A 186 -8.02 -6.05 5.46
CA GLN A 186 -8.38 -5.76 4.08
C GLN A 186 -8.11 -4.30 3.72
N VAL A 187 -7.71 -4.06 2.48
CA VAL A 187 -7.80 -2.76 1.83
C VAL A 187 -8.76 -2.82 0.66
N SER A 188 -9.62 -1.81 0.53
CA SER A 188 -10.45 -1.58 -0.65
C SER A 188 -10.12 -0.23 -1.25
N LEU A 189 -9.73 -0.22 -2.53
CA LEU A 189 -9.50 0.98 -3.34
C LEU A 189 -10.73 1.17 -4.23
N HIS A 190 -11.45 2.27 -4.05
CA HIS A 190 -12.65 2.56 -4.82
C HIS A 190 -12.31 3.48 -5.99
N LYS A 191 -13.00 3.30 -7.12
CA LYS A 191 -12.81 4.10 -8.33
C LYS A 191 -13.01 5.61 -8.15
N ASN A 192 -13.83 6.00 -7.18
CA ASN A 192 -14.02 7.41 -6.79
C ASN A 192 -12.83 7.99 -6.01
N GLY A 193 -11.89 7.14 -5.57
CA GLY A 193 -10.72 7.48 -4.80
C GLY A 193 -10.73 6.99 -3.37
N ASP A 194 -11.88 6.60 -2.81
CA ASP A 194 -11.98 6.19 -1.41
C ASP A 194 -11.10 4.98 -1.10
N ILE A 195 -10.57 4.95 0.12
CA ILE A 195 -9.68 3.92 0.60
C ILE A 195 -10.23 3.41 1.92
N TRP A 196 -10.57 2.13 1.98
CA TRP A 196 -11.08 1.53 3.20
C TRP A 196 -10.06 0.56 3.75
N PHE A 197 -9.58 0.81 4.96
CA PHE A 197 -8.81 -0.13 5.75
C PHE A 197 -9.75 -0.81 6.75
N VAL A 198 -9.90 -2.12 6.61
CA VAL A 198 -10.82 -2.91 7.43
C VAL A 198 -10.02 -3.94 8.21
N TYR A 199 -10.15 -3.89 9.53
CA TYR A 199 -9.43 -4.74 10.47
C TYR A 199 -10.40 -5.71 11.11
N LYS A 200 -10.49 -6.92 10.53
CA LYS A 200 -11.40 -7.95 10.98
C LYS A 200 -10.89 -8.65 12.25
N GLU A 201 -9.61 -9.03 12.25
CA GLU A 201 -8.95 -9.69 13.38
C GLU A 201 -7.56 -9.09 13.56
N ILE A 202 -7.33 -8.45 14.72
CA ILE A 202 -6.04 -7.92 15.16
C ILE A 202 -5.87 -8.32 16.63
N PRO A 203 -5.07 -9.36 16.93
CA PRO A 203 -5.09 -10.03 18.23
C PRO A 203 -4.25 -9.32 19.31
N ILE A 204 -3.32 -8.45 18.89
CA ILE A 204 -2.50 -7.61 19.78
C ILE A 204 -2.54 -6.14 19.36
N PRO A 205 -2.32 -5.19 20.28
CA PRO A 205 -2.12 -3.78 19.93
C PRO A 205 -0.98 -3.62 18.92
N VAL A 206 -1.14 -2.69 17.96
CA VAL A 206 -0.14 -2.45 16.92
C VAL A 206 1.20 -1.99 17.51
N GLU A 207 1.17 -1.28 18.65
CA GLU A 207 2.36 -0.83 19.36
C GLU A 207 3.20 -1.98 19.96
N ASN A 208 2.61 -3.17 20.07
CA ASN A 208 3.28 -4.36 20.58
C ASN A 208 3.86 -5.24 19.46
N ILE A 209 3.70 -4.85 18.20
CA ILE A 209 4.31 -5.55 17.07
C ILE A 209 5.79 -5.17 17.01
N SER A 210 6.66 -6.18 16.98
CA SER A 210 8.11 -5.97 16.88
C SER A 210 8.50 -5.38 15.53
N ASP A 211 9.23 -4.27 15.56
CA ASP A 211 9.81 -3.59 14.40
C ASP A 211 11.28 -3.98 14.10
N SER A 212 11.87 -4.83 14.95
CA SER A 212 13.30 -5.20 14.90
C SER A 212 13.81 -5.75 13.57
N HIS A 213 12.97 -6.46 12.81
CA HIS A 213 13.36 -7.13 11.56
C HIS A 213 12.54 -6.66 10.34
N HIS A 214 11.52 -5.84 10.57
CA HIS A 214 10.65 -5.29 9.52
C HIS A 214 9.91 -4.07 10.07
N PRO A 215 9.77 -2.98 9.30
CA PRO A 215 9.03 -1.82 9.76
C PRO A 215 7.57 -2.16 10.08
N VAL A 216 7.02 -1.48 11.08
CA VAL A 216 5.59 -1.49 11.41
C VAL A 216 5.01 -0.15 10.96
N LYS A 217 4.12 -0.17 9.96
CA LYS A 217 3.49 1.05 9.41
C LYS A 217 2.00 0.84 9.17
N LEU A 218 1.22 1.88 9.41
CA LEU A 218 -0.20 1.92 9.13
C LEU A 218 -0.51 3.26 8.48
N GLY A 219 -1.03 3.23 7.25
CA GLY A 219 -1.29 4.45 6.49
C GLY A 219 -0.90 4.33 5.03
N MET A 220 -0.62 5.48 4.44
CA MET A 220 -0.29 5.60 3.02
C MET A 220 0.78 6.66 2.86
N SER A 221 1.66 6.41 1.91
CA SER A 221 2.77 7.29 1.64
C SER A 221 3.05 7.34 0.15
N ASP A 222 3.46 8.52 -0.31
CA ASP A 222 3.93 8.71 -1.67
C ASP A 222 5.16 9.64 -1.68
N ALA A 223 5.97 9.52 -2.74
CA ALA A 223 7.23 10.22 -2.87
C ALA A 223 7.49 10.66 -4.31
N TYR A 224 8.00 11.88 -4.49
CA TYR A 224 8.32 12.46 -5.81
C TYR A 224 9.82 12.68 -5.94
N LEU A 225 10.39 12.26 -7.06
CA LEU A 225 11.78 12.56 -7.40
C LEU A 225 11.87 13.93 -8.09
N PHE A 226 12.63 14.86 -7.51
CA PHE A 226 12.98 16.13 -8.15
C PHE A 226 14.47 16.15 -8.50
N HIS A 227 14.78 16.30 -9.79
CA HIS A 227 16.12 16.71 -10.22
C HIS A 227 16.23 18.23 -10.07
N HIS A 228 17.13 18.69 -9.20
CA HIS A 228 17.37 20.12 -9.02
C HIS A 228 18.05 20.70 -10.28
N SER A 229 17.28 21.28 -11.19
CA SER A 229 17.84 22.33 -12.06
C SER A 229 17.85 23.63 -11.25
N ILE A 230 19.04 24.22 -11.06
CA ILE A 230 19.41 25.36 -10.19
C ILE A 230 18.55 26.65 -10.36
N HIS A 231 17.49 26.64 -11.17
CA HIS A 231 16.82 27.85 -11.65
C HIS A 231 15.29 27.88 -11.59
N ASN A 232 14.62 27.13 -10.72
CA ASN A 232 13.19 27.41 -10.51
C ASN A 232 12.71 27.18 -9.06
N PRO A 233 12.15 28.20 -8.38
CA PRO A 233 11.47 27.99 -7.11
C PRO A 233 10.22 27.12 -7.35
N ILE A 234 10.01 26.16 -6.44
CA ILE A 234 8.91 25.20 -6.47
C ILE A 234 7.59 25.98 -6.39
N ALA A 235 6.79 25.92 -7.46
CA ALA A 235 5.40 26.38 -7.38
C ALA A 235 4.55 25.28 -6.73
N PRO A 236 3.61 25.63 -5.82
CA PRO A 236 2.77 24.64 -5.15
C PRO A 236 1.98 23.84 -6.20
N MET A 237 1.98 22.50 -6.04
CA MET A 237 1.11 21.61 -6.83
C MET A 237 -0.34 22.03 -6.59
N SER A 238 -0.92 22.76 -7.54
CA SER A 238 -2.33 23.11 -7.53
C SER A 238 -3.10 22.00 -8.25
N GLN A 239 -3.48 20.96 -7.51
CA GLN A 239 -4.46 19.99 -7.99
C GLN A 239 -5.79 20.15 -7.28
N THR A 240 -6.86 19.98 -8.05
CA THR A 240 -8.24 20.09 -7.61
C THR A 240 -8.51 19.14 -6.45
N ARG A 241 -8.94 19.70 -5.30
CA ARG A 241 -9.39 18.96 -4.12
C ARG A 241 -10.28 17.80 -4.53
N THR A 242 -9.81 16.58 -4.33
CA THR A 242 -10.66 15.39 -4.38
C THR A 242 -10.84 14.95 -2.94
N LEU A 243 -12.07 15.01 -2.43
CA LEU A 243 -12.36 14.50 -1.09
C LEU A 243 -12.24 12.97 -1.14
N ILE A 244 -11.09 12.46 -0.74
CA ILE A 244 -10.89 11.02 -0.62
C ILE A 244 -11.14 10.63 0.84
N TYR A 245 -12.11 9.73 1.07
CA TYR A 245 -12.38 9.22 2.42
C TYR A 245 -11.48 8.03 2.72
N LEU A 246 -10.61 8.21 3.72
CA LEU A 246 -9.89 7.10 4.35
C LEU A 246 -10.73 6.60 5.53
N ILE A 247 -11.32 5.42 5.38
CA ILE A 247 -12.15 4.81 6.42
C ILE A 247 -11.35 3.72 7.11
N LEU A 248 -11.20 3.83 8.42
CA LEU A 248 -10.57 2.81 9.25
C LEU A 248 -11.61 2.19 10.15
N LEU A 249 -11.81 0.89 9.98
CA LEU A 249 -12.86 0.18 10.68
C LEU A 249 -12.28 -1.03 11.41
N SER A 250 -12.42 -1.04 12.74
CA SER A 250 -12.05 -2.19 13.58
C SER A 250 -13.25 -2.78 14.31
N SER A 251 -13.32 -4.11 14.31
CA SER A 251 -14.24 -4.89 15.16
C SER A 251 -13.84 -4.86 16.64
N SER A 252 -12.61 -4.45 16.96
CA SER A 252 -12.02 -4.48 18.29
C SER A 252 -11.68 -3.08 18.80
N SER A 253 -11.58 -2.95 20.13
CA SER A 253 -11.10 -1.74 20.80
C SER A 253 -9.57 -1.72 20.97
N ILE A 254 -8.90 -2.81 20.57
CA ILE A 254 -7.45 -3.03 20.80
C ILE A 254 -6.60 -2.15 19.87
N ILE A 255 -7.14 -1.72 18.73
CA ILE A 255 -6.41 -0.86 17.79
C ILE A 255 -6.53 0.59 18.23
N ARG A 256 -5.40 1.17 18.66
CA ARG A 256 -5.22 2.62 18.61
C ARG A 256 -4.59 2.96 17.27
N PHE A 257 -5.32 3.71 16.46
CA PHE A 257 -4.84 4.13 15.16
C PHE A 257 -3.83 5.27 15.31
N PHE A 258 -2.55 4.96 15.14
CA PHE A 258 -1.52 5.94 14.83
C PHE A 258 -1.27 5.86 13.33
N ILE A 259 -2.12 6.55 12.55
CA ILE A 259 -1.95 6.58 11.09
C ILE A 259 -0.86 7.56 10.78
N VAL A 260 0.14 7.12 10.04
CA VAL A 260 1.16 8.00 9.48
C VAL A 260 0.82 8.16 7.99
N ILE A 261 0.23 9.30 7.65
CA ILE A 261 0.11 9.75 6.26
C ILE A 261 1.37 10.58 5.98
N MET A 262 2.24 10.10 5.09
CA MET A 262 3.50 10.80 4.77
C MET A 262 3.51 11.20 3.30
N PHE A 263 3.91 12.45 3.07
CA PHE A 263 4.21 12.94 1.74
C PHE A 263 5.68 13.34 1.69
N PHE A 264 6.42 12.75 0.76
CA PHE A 264 7.85 13.01 0.62
C PHE A 264 8.17 13.69 -0.72
N SER A 265 9.07 14.66 -0.66
CA SER A 265 9.83 15.08 -1.84
C SER A 265 11.26 14.59 -1.65
N ILE A 266 11.73 13.80 -2.61
CA ILE A 266 13.09 13.27 -2.65
C ILE A 266 13.89 14.10 -3.66
N VAL A 267 14.96 14.72 -3.18
CA VAL A 267 15.86 15.53 -4.00
C VAL A 267 17.18 14.79 -4.15
N PHE A 268 17.61 14.60 -5.39
CA PHE A 268 18.99 14.18 -5.69
C PHE A 268 19.86 15.42 -5.91
N LEU A 269 20.99 15.48 -5.20
CA LEU A 269 22.04 16.51 -5.34
C LEU A 269 22.92 16.25 -6.56
#